data_AF-A0A432FCU2-F1
#
_entry.id   AF-A0A432FCU2-F1
#
_cell.length_a   1.000
_cell.length_b   1.000
_cell.length_c   1.000
_cell.angle_alpha   90.00
_cell.angle_beta   90.00
_cell.angle_gamma   90.00
#
_symmetry.space_group_name_H-M   'P 1'
#
loop_
_entity.id
_entity.type
_entity.pdbx_description
1 polymer ?
#
loop_
_entity_poly.entity_id
_entity_poly.type
_entity_poly.pdbx_seq_one_letter_code
_entity_poly.pdbx_strand_id
1 'polypeptide(L)'
;MEREQAYIPWRFLGGLFALTLVLYFAGFNGIEYLRERKGSWRVNFDAAAAGGPTMTIRQPALGIDGFRVVFEGASPAGLKSGGVAFDNPKLNAQPMDTTPESSQELKQRAFAVPFGECIYQDLMFLPGVVTMNLLGHEIELMPRTLVIDKKEVPWSTPGSRITVSLPAEAK
;
A
#
# COMPACT_ATOMS: atom_id res chain seq x y z
N MET A 1 -17.03 27.35 -53.98
CA MET A 1 -16.14 26.36 -53.36
C MET A 1 -17.03 25.42 -52.57
N GLU A 2 -17.59 24.41 -53.24
CA GLU A 2 -18.50 23.43 -52.64
C GLU A 2 -17.69 22.54 -51.69
N ARG A 3 -18.10 22.42 -50.42
CA ARG A 3 -17.52 21.45 -49.50
C ARG A 3 -18.21 20.11 -49.75
N GLU A 4 -17.52 19.15 -50.35
CA GLU A 4 -17.94 17.76 -50.34
C GLU A 4 -18.10 17.29 -48.89
N GLN A 5 -19.34 17.03 -48.46
CA GLN A 5 -19.61 16.36 -47.20
C GLN A 5 -19.29 14.88 -47.38
N ALA A 6 -18.16 14.43 -46.83
CA ALA A 6 -17.83 13.02 -46.75
C ALA A 6 -18.90 12.29 -45.89
N TYR A 7 -19.74 11.49 -46.54
CA TYR A 7 -20.74 10.66 -45.87
C TYR A 7 -20.06 9.43 -45.25
N ILE A 8 -19.69 9.53 -43.97
CA ILE A 8 -19.20 8.37 -43.22
C ILE A 8 -20.41 7.50 -42.85
N PRO A 9 -20.51 6.25 -43.32
CA PRO A 9 -21.67 5.42 -43.04
C PRO A 9 -21.77 5.14 -41.53
N TRP A 10 -22.96 5.32 -40.96
CA TRP A 10 -23.20 5.14 -39.52
C TRP A 10 -22.78 3.76 -39.01
N ARG A 11 -22.83 2.73 -39.85
CA ARG A 11 -22.38 1.36 -39.55
C ARG A 11 -20.88 1.29 -39.28
N PHE A 12 -20.09 2.08 -40.01
CA PHE A 12 -18.65 2.19 -39.81
C PHE A 12 -18.33 2.91 -38.50
N LEU A 13 -19.03 4.02 -38.22
CA LEU A 13 -18.91 4.73 -36.93
C LEU A 13 -19.32 3.83 -35.75
N GLY A 14 -20.44 3.11 -35.88
CA GLY A 14 -20.89 2.14 -34.87
C GLY A 14 -19.89 0.99 -34.68
N GLY A 15 -19.28 0.49 -35.75
CA GLY A 15 -18.23 -0.52 -35.69
C GLY A 15 -16.98 -0.04 -34.95
N LEU A 16 -16.49 1.18 -35.25
CA LEU A 16 -15.35 1.78 -34.56
C LEU A 16 -15.64 2.03 -33.07
N PHE A 17 -16.84 2.51 -32.74
CA PHE A 17 -17.28 2.69 -31.37
C PHE A 17 -17.30 1.37 -30.59
N ALA A 18 -17.90 0.31 -31.16
CA ALA A 18 -17.94 -1.01 -30.55
C ALA A 18 -16.54 -1.60 -30.35
N LEU A 19 -15.66 -1.48 -31.35
CA LEU A 19 -14.27 -1.92 -31.25
C LEU A 19 -13.52 -1.20 -30.12
N THR A 20 -13.70 0.13 -30.04
CA THR A 20 -13.07 0.96 -29.01
C THR A 20 -13.55 0.55 -27.61
N LEU A 21 -14.85 0.28 -27.45
CA LEU A 21 -15.43 -0.22 -26.20
C LEU A 21 -14.85 -1.56 -25.78
N VAL A 22 -14.72 -2.51 -26.72
CA VAL A 22 -14.13 -3.82 -26.45
C VAL A 22 -12.67 -3.69 -26.01
N LEU A 23 -11.88 -2.90 -26.73
CA LEU A 23 -10.47 -2.68 -26.38
C LEU A 23 -10.33 -1.98 -25.03
N TYR A 24 -11.15 -0.97 -24.76
CA TYR A 24 -11.19 -0.28 -23.47
C TYR A 24 -11.47 -1.25 -22.33
N PHE A 25 -12.55 -2.03 -22.42
CA PHE A 25 -12.90 -2.97 -21.36
C PHE A 25 -11.87 -4.07 -21.19
N ALA A 26 -11.33 -4.64 -22.28
CA ALA A 26 -10.28 -5.64 -22.19
C ALA A 26 -9.01 -5.10 -21.52
N GLY A 27 -8.59 -3.88 -21.89
CA GLY A 27 -7.44 -3.22 -21.30
C GLY A 27 -7.66 -2.86 -19.83
N PHE A 28 -8.80 -2.24 -19.51
CA PHE A 28 -9.16 -1.86 -18.15
C PHE A 28 -9.21 -3.07 -17.21
N ASN A 29 -9.98 -4.10 -17.58
CA ASN A 29 -10.09 -5.31 -16.75
C ASN A 29 -8.75 -6.07 -16.66
N GLY A 30 -7.95 -6.06 -17.74
CA GLY A 30 -6.61 -6.65 -17.71
C GLY A 30 -5.67 -5.95 -16.72
N ILE A 31 -5.67 -4.61 -16.70
CA ILE A 31 -4.87 -3.83 -15.75
C ILE A 31 -5.38 -4.02 -14.32
N GLU A 32 -6.68 -3.94 -14.07
CA GLU A 32 -7.26 -4.18 -12.74
C GLU A 32 -6.94 -5.60 -12.23
N TYR A 33 -7.04 -6.62 -13.09
CA TYR A 33 -6.61 -7.97 -12.75
C TYR A 33 -5.12 -8.04 -12.37
N LEU A 34 -4.24 -7.42 -13.17
CA LEU A 34 -2.80 -7.40 -12.88
C LEU A 34 -2.49 -6.69 -11.56
N ARG A 35 -3.25 -5.63 -11.25
CA ARG A 35 -3.14 -4.86 -10.01
C ARG A 35 -3.50 -5.70 -8.80
N GLU A 36 -4.60 -6.45 -8.86
CA GLU A 36 -5.14 -7.13 -7.68
C GLU A 36 -4.63 -8.57 -7.49
N ARG A 37 -4.15 -9.24 -8.55
CA ARG A 37 -3.88 -10.71 -8.54
C ARG A 37 -3.02 -11.23 -7.39
N LYS A 38 -2.10 -10.42 -6.84
CA LYS A 38 -1.22 -10.85 -5.74
C LYS A 38 -1.84 -10.59 -4.35
N GLY A 39 -2.83 -9.71 -4.25
CA GLY A 39 -3.44 -9.29 -3.00
C GLY A 39 -2.59 -8.31 -2.18
N SER A 40 -3.24 -7.60 -1.26
CA SER A 40 -2.64 -6.56 -0.42
C SER A 40 -1.76 -7.11 0.71
N TRP A 41 -0.94 -6.23 1.28
CA TRP A 41 -0.39 -6.46 2.61
C TRP A 41 -1.51 -6.47 3.65
N ARG A 42 -1.51 -7.48 4.52
CA ARG A 42 -2.40 -7.56 5.68
C ARG A 42 -1.57 -7.54 6.95
N VAL A 43 -1.84 -6.58 7.80
CA VAL A 43 -1.08 -6.36 9.04
C VAL A 43 -2.03 -6.36 10.21
N ASN A 44 -1.80 -7.25 11.17
CA ASN A 44 -2.55 -7.30 12.41
C ASN A 44 -1.69 -6.79 13.56
N PHE A 45 -2.23 -5.87 14.32
CA PHE A 45 -1.62 -5.25 15.49
C PHE A 45 -2.27 -5.81 16.74
N ASP A 46 -1.46 -6.38 17.63
CA ASP A 46 -1.88 -6.88 18.93
C ASP A 46 -1.09 -6.16 20.03
N ALA A 47 -1.74 -5.20 20.67
CA ALA A 47 -1.14 -4.40 21.73
C ALA A 47 -0.83 -5.22 22.99
N ALA A 48 -1.58 -6.30 23.24
CA ALA A 48 -1.52 -7.07 24.49
C ALA A 48 -0.83 -8.44 24.31
N ALA A 49 -0.12 -8.63 23.19
CA ALA A 49 0.60 -9.86 22.92
C ALA A 49 1.66 -10.15 24.00
N ALA A 50 1.87 -11.45 24.28
CA ALA A 50 2.88 -11.89 25.23
C ALA A 50 4.28 -11.51 24.74
N GLY A 51 5.02 -10.75 25.56
CA GLY A 51 6.37 -10.25 25.23
C GLY A 51 6.41 -8.83 24.67
N GLY A 52 5.24 -8.18 24.50
CA GLY A 52 5.13 -6.78 24.08
C GLY A 52 4.21 -6.60 22.87
N PRO A 53 3.83 -5.35 22.54
CA PRO A 53 3.06 -5.04 21.35
C PRO A 53 3.65 -5.72 20.11
N THR A 54 2.82 -6.42 19.35
CA THR A 54 3.26 -7.25 18.23
C THR A 54 2.49 -6.90 16.96
N MET A 55 3.23 -6.75 15.87
CA MET A 55 2.70 -6.62 14.52
C MET A 55 2.91 -7.92 13.75
N THR A 56 1.85 -8.46 13.17
CA THR A 56 1.86 -9.71 12.39
C THR A 56 1.54 -9.41 10.93
N ILE A 57 2.48 -9.71 10.04
CA ILE A 57 2.40 -9.44 8.60
C ILE A 57 2.00 -10.71 7.86
N ARG A 58 1.08 -10.56 6.90
CA ARG A 58 0.67 -11.60 5.96
C ARG A 58 0.64 -11.08 4.53
N GLN A 59 1.21 -11.87 3.63
CA GLN A 59 1.12 -11.72 2.18
C GLN A 59 1.17 -13.13 1.54
N PRO A 60 0.02 -13.68 1.10
CA PRO A 60 -0.06 -15.04 0.56
C PRO A 60 0.72 -15.30 -0.73
N ALA A 61 0.71 -14.38 -1.69
CA ALA A 61 1.42 -14.51 -2.97
C ALA A 61 2.95 -14.50 -2.82
N LEU A 62 3.46 -14.02 -1.69
CA LEU A 62 4.89 -14.07 -1.32
C LEU A 62 5.20 -15.23 -0.35
N GLY A 63 4.22 -16.04 0.04
CA GLY A 63 4.38 -17.12 1.02
C GLY A 63 4.59 -16.63 2.46
N ILE A 64 4.32 -15.35 2.74
CA ILE A 64 4.47 -14.74 4.05
C ILE A 64 3.17 -14.97 4.82
N ASP A 65 3.18 -15.89 5.78
CA ASP A 65 2.01 -16.15 6.64
C ASP A 65 2.39 -16.03 8.12
N GLY A 66 2.25 -14.80 8.64
CA GLY A 66 2.39 -14.53 10.06
C GLY A 66 3.81 -14.17 10.50
N PHE A 67 4.56 -13.44 9.67
CA PHE A 67 5.84 -12.86 10.09
C PHE A 67 5.58 -11.85 11.23
N ARG A 68 6.27 -11.99 12.36
CA ARG A 68 6.04 -11.14 13.54
C ARG A 68 7.16 -10.13 13.77
N VAL A 69 6.78 -8.89 14.03
CA VAL A 69 7.63 -7.84 14.59
C VAL A 69 7.17 -7.57 16.01
N VAL A 70 8.02 -7.85 16.99
CA VAL A 70 7.73 -7.64 18.42
C VAL A 70 8.45 -6.39 18.88
N PHE A 71 7.71 -5.43 19.44
CA PHE A 71 8.26 -4.19 19.98
C PHE A 71 8.57 -4.39 21.47
N GLU A 72 9.81 -4.78 21.76
CA GLU A 72 10.25 -5.08 23.12
C GLU A 72 10.42 -3.78 23.93
N GLY A 73 9.96 -3.82 25.18
CA GLY A 73 9.99 -2.68 26.10
C GLY A 73 8.89 -1.64 25.85
N ALA A 74 8.07 -1.80 24.79
CA ALA A 74 6.93 -0.91 24.54
C ALA A 74 5.77 -1.20 25.51
N SER A 75 5.24 -0.14 26.12
CA SER A 75 4.05 -0.24 26.98
C SER A 75 2.81 -0.46 26.13
N PRO A 76 1.91 -1.39 26.50
CA PRO A 76 0.63 -1.57 25.81
C PRO A 76 -0.34 -0.40 26.07
N ALA A 77 -0.07 0.46 27.06
CA ALA A 77 -0.95 1.55 27.45
C ALA A 77 -1.13 2.56 26.29
N GLY A 78 -2.38 2.78 25.89
CA GLY A 78 -2.74 3.74 24.82
C GLY A 78 -2.67 3.18 23.40
N LEU A 79 -2.13 1.97 23.21
CA LEU A 79 -2.10 1.30 21.91
C LEU A 79 -3.44 0.64 21.59
N LYS A 80 -3.84 0.72 20.33
CA LYS A 80 -5.03 0.05 19.82
C LYS A 80 -4.60 -1.24 19.13
N SER A 81 -5.40 -2.29 19.28
CA SER A 81 -5.27 -3.49 18.45
C SER A 81 -6.18 -3.36 17.24
N GLY A 82 -5.82 -4.00 16.12
CA GLY A 82 -6.62 -3.94 14.91
C GLY A 82 -5.92 -4.52 13.70
N GLY A 83 -6.69 -4.85 12.66
CA GLY A 83 -6.18 -5.28 11.36
C GLY A 83 -6.22 -4.13 10.36
N VAL A 84 -5.18 -4.00 9.54
CA VAL A 84 -5.10 -3.06 8.42
C VAL A 84 -4.79 -3.85 7.16
N ALA A 85 -5.59 -3.65 6.12
CA ALA A 85 -5.31 -4.11 4.76
C ALA A 85 -4.89 -2.90 3.92
N PHE A 86 -3.78 -3.01 3.21
CA PHE A 86 -3.28 -1.95 2.34
C PHE A 86 -3.74 -2.19 0.90
N ASP A 87 -5.01 -1.92 0.65
CA ASP A 87 -5.68 -2.06 -0.66
C ASP A 87 -6.34 -0.75 -1.15
N ASN A 88 -6.44 0.25 -0.29
CA ASN A 88 -7.08 1.52 -0.60
C ASN A 88 -6.05 2.64 -0.85
N PRO A 89 -5.70 2.97 -2.12
CA PRO A 89 -4.76 4.04 -2.44
C PRO A 89 -5.29 5.44 -2.08
N LYS A 90 -6.57 5.59 -1.72
CA LYS A 90 -7.12 6.90 -1.36
C LYS A 90 -6.74 7.36 0.04
N LEU A 91 -6.23 6.45 0.89
CA LEU A 91 -5.87 6.78 2.27
C LEU A 91 -4.70 7.75 2.37
N ASN A 92 -3.76 7.69 1.42
CA ASN A 92 -2.63 8.61 1.32
C ASN A 92 -2.76 9.60 0.15
N ALA A 93 -3.91 9.62 -0.53
CA ALA A 93 -4.15 10.53 -1.64
C ALA A 93 -4.19 11.98 -1.12
N GLN A 94 -3.34 12.82 -1.70
CA GLN A 94 -3.43 14.25 -1.50
C GLN A 94 -4.42 14.85 -2.49
N PRO A 95 -5.20 15.86 -2.09
CA PRO A 95 -5.92 16.67 -3.06
C PRO A 95 -4.88 17.27 -4.01
N MET A 96 -5.13 17.21 -5.31
CA MET A 96 -4.35 17.95 -6.28
C MET A 96 -4.45 19.43 -5.89
N ASP A 97 -3.33 20.05 -5.53
CA ASP A 97 -3.31 21.48 -5.24
C ASP A 97 -3.74 22.22 -6.52
N THR A 98 -4.86 22.93 -6.45
CA THR A 98 -5.44 23.66 -7.58
C THR A 98 -4.80 25.04 -7.77
N THR A 99 -3.76 25.39 -7.01
CA THR A 99 -3.11 26.71 -7.11
C THR A 99 -2.01 26.78 -8.17
N PRO A 100 -1.85 27.92 -8.88
CA PRO A 100 -0.85 28.06 -9.97
C PRO A 100 0.61 28.01 -9.51
N GLU A 101 0.87 28.11 -8.21
CA GLU A 101 2.21 28.19 -7.62
C GLU A 101 2.52 26.91 -6.84
N SER A 102 2.49 25.76 -7.53
CA SER A 102 2.81 24.44 -6.96
C SER A 102 4.29 24.35 -6.53
N SER A 103 4.59 24.91 -5.37
CA SER A 103 5.88 24.83 -4.67
C SER A 103 5.80 24.00 -3.38
N GLN A 104 4.62 23.47 -3.02
CA GLN A 104 4.50 22.56 -1.88
C GLN A 104 4.95 21.17 -2.29
N GLU A 105 5.92 20.60 -1.56
CA GLU A 105 6.37 19.23 -1.74
C GLU A 105 5.17 18.28 -1.78
N LEU A 106 5.03 17.51 -2.86
CA LEU A 106 4.06 16.43 -3.02
C LEU A 106 4.42 15.26 -2.07
N LYS A 107 4.38 15.49 -0.77
CA LYS A 107 4.54 14.43 0.24
C LYS A 107 3.19 13.77 0.44
N GLN A 108 3.10 12.47 0.16
CA GLN A 108 1.89 11.69 0.44
C GLN A 108 1.40 11.95 1.88
N ARG A 109 0.08 12.03 2.08
CA ARG A 109 -0.47 12.31 3.41
C ARG A 109 -0.39 11.05 4.29
N ALA A 110 0.23 11.18 5.45
CA ALA A 110 0.23 10.11 6.44
C ALA A 110 -1.17 9.87 7.02
N PHE A 111 -1.50 8.62 7.33
CA PHE A 111 -2.76 8.25 7.95
C PHE A 111 -2.55 7.28 9.13
N ALA A 112 -3.44 7.35 10.12
CA ALA A 112 -3.29 6.61 11.36
C ALA A 112 -3.44 5.09 11.16
N VAL A 113 -2.57 4.34 11.83
CA VAL A 113 -2.65 2.88 12.01
C VAL A 113 -2.49 2.56 13.50
N PRO A 114 -2.86 1.36 14.00
CA PRO A 114 -3.02 1.14 15.44
C PRO A 114 -1.80 1.44 16.34
N PHE A 115 -0.56 1.33 15.82
CA PHE A 115 0.69 1.63 16.56
C PHE A 115 1.42 2.90 16.09
N GLY A 116 0.78 3.74 15.25
CA GLY A 116 1.41 4.94 14.71
C GLY A 116 0.73 5.41 13.43
N GLU A 117 1.49 5.55 12.37
CA GLU A 117 0.98 6.05 11.08
C GLU A 117 1.63 5.33 9.90
N CYS A 118 0.87 5.20 8.81
CA CYS A 118 1.41 4.87 7.50
C CYS A 118 1.85 6.17 6.84
N ILE A 119 3.15 6.33 6.60
CA ILE A 119 3.75 7.56 6.03
C ILE A 119 3.87 7.50 4.51
N TYR A 120 3.89 6.30 3.93
CA TYR A 120 4.00 6.10 2.49
C TYR A 120 3.30 4.80 2.06
N GLN A 121 2.62 4.82 0.92
CA GLN A 121 2.19 3.61 0.24
C GLN A 121 2.19 3.79 -1.28
N ASP A 122 2.63 2.77 -2.00
CA ASP A 122 2.44 2.62 -3.44
C ASP A 122 1.68 1.32 -3.69
N LEU A 123 0.42 1.46 -4.12
CA LEU A 123 -0.52 0.37 -4.37
C LEU A 123 -0.92 0.27 -5.86
N MET A 124 -0.05 0.76 -6.77
CA MET A 124 -0.28 0.66 -8.22
C MET A 124 -0.45 -0.80 -8.67
N PHE A 125 0.38 -1.69 -8.15
CA PHE A 125 0.24 -3.14 -8.27
C PHE A 125 0.46 -3.79 -6.90
N LEU A 126 -0.49 -4.60 -6.45
CA LEU A 126 -0.40 -5.24 -5.15
C LEU A 126 0.70 -6.33 -5.14
N PRO A 127 1.33 -6.58 -3.97
CA PRO A 127 1.07 -5.95 -2.67
C PRO A 127 1.64 -4.54 -2.52
N GLY A 128 2.49 -4.10 -3.47
CA GLY A 128 3.07 -2.76 -3.44
C GLY A 128 4.12 -2.57 -2.34
N VAL A 129 4.44 -1.32 -2.06
CA VAL A 129 5.34 -0.91 -0.97
C VAL A 129 4.54 -0.10 0.05
N VAL A 130 4.75 -0.37 1.33
CA VAL A 130 4.08 0.33 2.44
C VAL A 130 5.12 0.67 3.50
N THR A 131 5.23 1.94 3.88
CA THR A 131 6.12 2.39 4.95
C THR A 131 5.30 2.97 6.08
N MET A 132 5.56 2.49 7.29
CA MET A 132 4.90 2.92 8.51
C MET A 132 5.92 3.44 9.50
N ASN A 133 5.54 4.47 10.25
CA ASN A 133 6.24 4.87 11.47
C ASN A 133 5.47 4.30 12.66
N LEU A 134 6.04 3.30 13.32
CA LEU A 134 5.41 2.55 14.40
C LEU A 134 6.31 2.59 15.63
N LEU A 135 5.81 3.18 16.72
CA LEU A 135 6.53 3.27 18.00
C LEU A 135 7.96 3.84 17.87
N GLY A 136 8.18 4.76 16.92
CA GLY A 136 9.48 5.38 16.66
C GLY A 136 10.38 4.63 15.68
N HIS A 137 9.91 3.52 15.11
CA HIS A 137 10.61 2.75 14.07
C HIS A 137 9.98 2.94 12.70
N GLU A 138 10.83 3.08 11.69
CA GLU A 138 10.42 3.05 10.29
C GLU A 138 10.37 1.59 9.82
N ILE A 139 9.17 1.11 9.49
CA ILE A 139 8.93 -0.26 9.02
C ILE A 139 8.40 -0.20 7.58
N GLU A 140 9.18 -0.69 6.64
CA GLU A 140 8.84 -0.75 5.23
C GLU A 140 8.62 -2.19 4.76
N LEU A 141 7.43 -2.45 4.24
CA LEU A 141 7.03 -3.72 3.66
C LEU A 141 7.31 -3.69 2.16
N MET A 142 8.38 -4.37 1.72
CA MET A 142 8.66 -4.56 0.30
C MET A 142 8.43 -6.02 -0.10
N PRO A 143 8.04 -6.30 -1.36
CA PRO A 143 7.86 -7.68 -1.80
C PRO A 143 9.12 -8.55 -1.65
N ARG A 144 10.30 -7.93 -1.75
CA ARG A 144 11.60 -8.61 -1.67
C ARG A 144 12.12 -8.81 -0.25
N THR A 145 11.81 -7.90 0.68
CA THR A 145 12.40 -7.85 2.02
C THR A 145 11.57 -6.98 2.95
N LEU A 146 11.68 -7.19 4.25
CA LEU A 146 11.25 -6.22 5.25
C LEU A 146 12.39 -5.23 5.47
N VAL A 147 12.11 -3.95 5.65
CA VAL A 147 13.13 -2.98 6.08
C VAL A 147 12.69 -2.39 7.40
N ILE A 148 13.60 -2.38 8.39
CA ILE A 148 13.37 -1.76 9.70
C ILE A 148 14.51 -0.77 9.93
N ASP A 149 14.17 0.50 10.12
CA ASP A 149 15.13 1.60 10.31
C ASP A 149 16.26 1.57 9.25
N LYS A 150 15.86 1.45 7.98
CA LYS A 150 16.75 1.38 6.80
C LYS A 150 17.65 0.13 6.73
N LYS A 151 17.44 -0.87 7.59
CA LYS A 151 18.14 -2.16 7.56
C LYS A 151 17.24 -3.24 6.98
N GLU A 152 17.76 -3.94 5.97
CA GLU A 152 17.03 -5.04 5.35
C GLU A 152 17.00 -6.28 6.25
N VAL A 153 15.81 -6.85 6.40
CA VAL A 153 15.50 -8.07 7.13
C VAL A 153 14.82 -9.00 6.13
N PRO A 154 15.49 -10.09 5.70
CA PRO A 154 14.89 -11.00 4.73
C PRO A 154 13.61 -11.59 5.29
N TRP A 155 12.62 -11.81 4.41
CA TRP A 155 11.43 -12.58 4.76
C TRP A 155 11.86 -14.00 5.12
N SER A 156 11.99 -14.28 6.42
CA SER A 156 12.23 -15.62 6.93
C SER A 156 10.96 -16.47 6.85
N THR A 157 11.14 -17.79 6.98
CA THR A 157 10.08 -18.81 6.83
C THR A 157 8.88 -18.59 7.78
N PRO A 158 7.72 -19.22 7.50
CA PRO A 158 6.49 -18.99 8.27
C PRO A 158 6.67 -19.10 9.78
N GLY A 159 6.17 -18.11 10.53
CA GLY A 159 6.29 -18.03 11.99
C GLY A 159 7.57 -17.39 12.52
N SER A 160 8.47 -16.95 11.63
CA SER A 160 9.65 -16.18 12.03
C SER A 160 9.27 -14.88 12.73
N ARG A 161 10.08 -14.52 13.72
CA ARG A 161 9.91 -13.29 14.49
C ARG A 161 11.20 -12.48 14.49
N ILE A 162 11.06 -11.17 14.48
CA ILE A 162 12.12 -10.23 14.82
C ILE A 162 11.68 -9.40 16.00
N THR A 163 12.62 -9.15 16.91
CA THR A 163 12.39 -8.26 18.05
C THR A 163 13.09 -6.93 17.76
N VAL A 164 12.36 -5.85 17.97
CA VAL A 164 12.85 -4.48 17.83
C VAL A 164 12.70 -3.82 19.19
N SER A 165 13.80 -3.34 19.75
CA SER A 165 13.78 -2.57 20.99
C SER A 165 13.44 -1.13 20.68
N LEU A 166 12.67 -0.46 21.56
CA LEU A 166 12.39 0.96 21.42
C LEU A 166 13.67 1.77 21.19
N PRO A 167 13.64 2.82 20.35
CA PRO A 167 14.79 3.68 20.18
C PRO A 167 15.16 4.29 21.53
N ALA A 168 16.42 4.18 21.94
CA ALA A 168 16.93 5.01 23.03
C ALA A 168 16.75 6.45 22.59
N GLU A 169 15.88 7.21 23.27
CA GLU A 169 15.38 8.53 22.88
C GLU A 169 16.36 9.32 22.00
N ALA A 170 15.85 9.75 20.83
CA ALA A 170 16.31 10.99 20.23
C ALA A 170 15.99 12.11 21.23
N LYS A 171 16.98 12.40 22.08
CA LYS A 171 16.94 13.47 23.08
C LYS A 171 16.90 14.84 22.43
#